data_AF-A0A9W8FEZ3-F1
#
_entry.id   AF-A0A9W8FEZ3-F1
#
_cell.length_a   1.000
_cell.length_b   1.000
_cell.length_c   1.000
_cell.angle_alpha   90.00
_cell.angle_beta   90.00
_cell.angle_gamma   90.00
#
_symmetry.space_group_name_H-M   'P 1'
#
loop_
_entity.id
_entity.type
_entity.pdbx_description
1 polymer ?
#
loop_
_entity_poly.entity_id
_entity_poly.type
_entity_poly.pdbx_seq_one_letter_code
_entity_poly.pdbx_strand_id
1 'polypeptide(L)'
;MSGSLRKFAPRREHKERSQLRGRKRLGLLEKHKDYVLRAKDHKDKQKQLKRLRERAAARNPDEFYFNMERSQVKDGVHIEERKEAMTVEMERLMETQDIKYIRMQRDINRRKIEKLENELHLADASSQDEVPQHTVFVDSEKDVERFDAAKHFGTLPEFVGRKYNRPTIEALGNSEIARPSGSVLKKAVETREARLRELKDRLEREQKLKRVEAEMQLRKALKEKGKKVKVGTDQLGLAVYKWKAERKR
;
A
#
# COMPACT_ATOMS: atom_id res chain seq x y z
N MET A 1 16.71 45.40 -52.21
CA MET A 1 15.50 45.89 -52.92
C MET A 1 14.84 44.72 -53.65
N SER A 2 13.50 44.65 -53.70
CA SER A 2 12.66 43.55 -54.25
C SER A 2 12.11 42.52 -53.24
N GLY A 3 11.41 43.00 -52.22
CA GLY A 3 10.42 42.21 -51.47
C GLY A 3 8.98 42.36 -51.96
N SER A 4 8.72 43.36 -52.81
CA SER A 4 7.37 43.88 -53.11
C SER A 4 6.52 42.96 -54.00
N LEU A 5 7.14 42.19 -54.91
CA LEU A 5 6.44 41.32 -55.88
C LEU A 5 6.14 39.90 -55.39
N ARG A 6 6.49 39.54 -54.14
CA ARG A 6 6.32 38.16 -53.61
C ARG A 6 4.86 37.73 -53.45
N LYS A 7 3.93 38.68 -53.30
CA LYS A 7 2.49 38.40 -53.20
C LYS A 7 1.85 38.06 -54.55
N PHE A 8 2.44 38.54 -55.65
CA PHE A 8 1.92 38.34 -57.02
C PHE A 8 2.36 36.98 -57.62
N ALA A 9 3.49 36.43 -57.15
CA ALA A 9 3.97 35.09 -57.48
C ALA A 9 4.57 34.42 -56.22
N PRO A 10 3.78 33.71 -55.42
CA PRO A 10 4.27 33.08 -54.19
C PRO A 10 5.27 31.97 -54.53
N ARG A 11 6.42 31.98 -53.85
CA ARG A 11 7.38 30.87 -53.94
C ARG A 11 6.79 29.64 -53.26
N ARG A 12 6.84 28.49 -53.93
CA ARG A 12 6.35 27.23 -53.39
C ARG A 12 7.19 26.81 -52.17
N GLU A 13 6.51 26.44 -51.09
CA GLU A 13 7.16 25.84 -49.94
C GLU A 13 7.51 24.38 -50.25
N HIS A 14 8.78 24.02 -50.01
CA HIS A 14 9.26 22.66 -50.18
C HIS A 14 9.20 21.92 -48.84
N LYS A 15 8.32 20.91 -48.75
CA LYS A 15 8.18 20.08 -47.55
C LYS A 15 9.28 19.03 -47.46
N GLU A 16 9.71 18.73 -46.25
CA GLU A 16 10.71 17.70 -45.98
C GLU A 16 10.11 16.28 -46.08
N ARG A 17 10.90 15.32 -46.56
CA ARG A 17 10.50 13.90 -46.64
C ARG A 17 10.65 13.18 -45.31
N SER A 18 9.74 12.26 -45.01
CA SER A 18 9.79 11.35 -43.85
C SER A 18 10.82 10.22 -44.03
N GLN A 19 11.05 9.45 -42.96
CA GLN A 19 11.88 8.24 -42.97
C GLN A 19 11.22 7.12 -43.80
N LEU A 20 12.04 6.26 -44.43
CA LEU A 20 11.59 5.08 -45.15
C LEU A 20 10.81 4.13 -44.22
N ARG A 21 9.69 3.57 -44.71
CA ARG A 21 8.80 2.71 -43.90
C ARG A 21 9.53 1.52 -43.25
N GLY A 22 10.37 0.81 -44.01
CA GLY A 22 11.18 -0.31 -43.50
C GLY A 22 12.28 0.07 -42.51
N ARG A 23 12.64 1.36 -42.41
CA ARG A 23 13.64 1.89 -41.48
C ARG A 23 13.03 2.74 -40.36
N LYS A 24 11.70 2.78 -40.25
CA LYS A 24 11.00 3.56 -39.20
C LYS A 24 11.43 3.17 -37.78
N ARG A 25 11.87 1.92 -37.58
CA ARG A 25 12.44 1.43 -36.30
C ARG A 25 13.67 2.23 -35.83
N LEU A 26 14.44 2.81 -36.75
CA LEU A 26 15.65 3.59 -36.43
C LEU A 26 15.35 5.04 -35.99
N GLY A 27 14.07 5.42 -35.92
CA GLY A 27 13.64 6.76 -35.55
C GLY A 27 13.61 7.74 -36.72
N LEU A 28 13.62 9.03 -36.39
CA LEU A 28 13.52 10.13 -37.35
C LEU A 28 14.73 10.16 -38.28
N LEU A 29 14.50 10.40 -39.58
CA LEU A 29 15.57 10.65 -40.54
C LEU A 29 16.11 12.06 -40.36
N GLU A 30 17.25 12.18 -39.69
CA GLU A 30 17.92 13.46 -39.49
C GLU A 30 18.16 14.20 -40.81
N LYS A 31 17.92 15.50 -40.79
CA LYS A 31 18.20 16.42 -41.88
C LYS A 31 19.38 17.30 -41.52
N HIS A 32 19.79 18.16 -42.46
CA HIS A 32 20.93 19.05 -42.24
C HIS A 32 20.76 19.94 -41.00
N LYS A 33 19.56 20.45 -40.73
CA LYS A 33 19.27 21.24 -39.51
C LYS A 33 19.55 20.44 -38.22
N ASP A 34 19.17 19.17 -38.19
CA ASP A 34 19.36 18.29 -37.03
C ASP A 34 20.85 17.94 -36.87
N TYR A 35 21.53 17.66 -37.99
CA TYR A 35 22.97 17.45 -38.02
C TYR A 35 23.74 18.65 -37.48
N VAL A 36 23.37 19.87 -37.88
CA VAL A 36 24.03 21.10 -37.38
C VAL A 36 23.87 21.23 -35.87
N LEU A 37 22.67 20.98 -35.33
CA LEU A 37 22.42 20.99 -33.89
C LEU A 37 23.29 19.96 -33.16
N ARG A 38 23.32 18.72 -33.65
CA ARG A 38 24.14 17.65 -33.08
C ARG A 38 25.64 17.96 -33.15
N ALA A 39 26.12 18.46 -34.30
CA ALA A 39 27.52 18.79 -34.49
C ALA A 39 27.95 19.95 -33.58
N LYS A 40 27.07 20.93 -33.35
CA LYS A 40 27.30 22.02 -32.41
C LYS A 40 27.39 21.52 -30.97
N ASP A 41 26.40 20.74 -30.52
CA ASP A 41 26.40 20.12 -29.18
C ASP A 41 27.66 19.26 -28.94
N HIS A 42 28.05 18.43 -29.91
CA HIS A 42 29.26 17.63 -29.81
C HIS A 42 30.51 18.51 -29.69
N LYS A 43 30.64 19.57 -30.52
CA LYS A 43 31.77 20.51 -30.44
C LYS A 43 31.81 21.24 -29.10
N ASP A 44 30.67 21.66 -28.58
CA ASP A 44 30.58 22.35 -27.29
C ASP A 44 31.01 21.42 -26.14
N LYS A 45 30.57 20.16 -26.14
CA LYS A 45 31.02 19.13 -25.18
C LYS A 45 32.51 18.85 -25.29
N GLN A 46 33.04 18.69 -26.50
CA GLN A 46 34.49 18.49 -26.70
C GLN A 46 35.31 19.68 -26.22
N LYS A 47 34.84 20.90 -26.46
CA LYS A 47 35.48 22.12 -25.96
C LYS A 47 35.49 22.17 -24.43
N GLN A 48 34.38 21.80 -23.78
CA GLN A 48 34.32 21.71 -22.31
C GLN A 48 35.26 20.62 -21.76
N LEU A 49 35.27 19.42 -22.35
CA LEU A 49 36.17 18.34 -21.94
C LEU A 49 37.65 18.74 -22.10
N LYS A 50 38.01 19.42 -23.19
CA LYS A 50 39.36 19.94 -23.39
C LYS A 50 39.74 20.91 -22.26
N ARG A 51 38.87 21.87 -21.92
CA ARG A 51 39.11 22.80 -20.81
C ARG A 51 39.24 22.09 -19.45
N LEU A 52 38.44 21.07 -19.20
CA LEU A 52 38.53 20.27 -17.97
C LEU A 52 39.84 19.48 -17.90
N ARG A 53 40.30 18.91 -19.02
CA ARG A 53 41.61 18.22 -19.11
C ARG A 53 42.77 19.18 -18.87
N GLU A 54 42.74 20.36 -19.48
CA GLU A 54 43.77 21.40 -19.27
C GLU A 54 43.82 21.83 -17.80
N ARG A 55 42.67 22.05 -17.17
CA ARG A 55 42.59 22.36 -15.73
C ARG A 55 43.10 21.23 -14.84
N ALA A 56 42.76 19.98 -15.17
CA ALA A 56 43.23 18.82 -14.42
C ALA A 56 44.75 18.64 -14.56
N ALA A 57 45.32 18.90 -15.75
CA ALA A 57 46.76 18.83 -16.01
C ALA A 57 47.54 19.96 -15.32
N ALA A 58 46.95 21.15 -15.23
CA ALA A 58 47.55 22.32 -14.57
C ALA A 58 47.25 22.40 -13.06
N ARG A 59 46.73 21.32 -12.44
CA ARG A 59 46.36 21.30 -11.02
C ARG A 59 47.61 21.38 -10.13
N ASN A 60 47.58 22.28 -9.14
CA ASN A 60 48.61 22.34 -8.10
C ASN A 60 48.34 21.27 -7.03
N PRO A 61 49.25 20.31 -6.77
CA PRO A 61 49.04 19.29 -5.74
C PRO A 61 48.94 19.86 -4.31
N ASP A 62 49.52 21.04 -4.06
CA ASP A 62 49.55 21.68 -2.74
C ASP A 62 48.42 22.73 -2.57
N GLU A 63 47.42 22.74 -3.46
CA GLU A 63 46.29 23.66 -3.34
C GLU A 63 45.42 23.32 -2.10
N PHE A 64 45.13 24.34 -1.28
CA PHE A 64 44.24 24.20 -0.14
C PHE A 64 43.08 25.19 -0.23
N TYR A 65 41.86 24.67 -0.13
CA TYR A 65 40.63 25.45 0.02
C TYR A 65 39.95 25.04 1.33
N PHE A 66 39.43 25.99 2.11
CA PHE A 66 38.74 25.72 3.38
C PHE A 66 37.56 24.73 3.24
N ASN A 67 36.93 24.67 2.07
CA ASN A 67 35.85 23.72 1.81
C ASN A 67 36.33 22.25 1.79
N MET A 68 37.62 22.00 1.58
CA MET A 68 38.20 20.65 1.63
C MET A 68 38.12 20.02 3.02
N GLU A 69 37.92 20.80 4.09
CA GLU A 69 37.70 20.27 5.44
C GLU A 69 36.31 19.64 5.60
N ARG A 70 35.32 20.13 4.84
CA ARG A 70 33.91 19.71 4.92
C ARG A 70 33.50 18.77 3.81
N SER A 71 34.27 18.71 2.72
CA SER A 71 33.99 17.82 1.59
C SER A 71 34.96 16.65 1.55
N GLN A 72 34.46 15.50 1.12
CA GLN A 72 35.27 14.29 1.01
C GLN A 72 35.31 13.84 -0.45
N VAL A 73 36.48 13.39 -0.92
CA VAL A 73 36.60 12.66 -2.18
C VAL A 73 36.64 11.17 -1.87
N LYS A 74 35.66 10.42 -2.39
CA LYS A 74 35.61 8.97 -2.28
C LYS A 74 35.61 8.37 -3.68
N ASP A 75 36.54 7.44 -3.94
CA ASP A 75 36.70 6.78 -5.25
C ASP A 75 36.81 7.78 -6.42
N GLY A 76 37.43 8.94 -6.17
CA GLY A 76 37.62 10.01 -7.17
C GLY A 76 36.40 10.91 -7.42
N VAL A 77 35.30 10.73 -6.69
CA VAL A 77 34.10 11.58 -6.78
C VAL A 77 33.96 12.45 -5.54
N HIS A 78 33.72 13.75 -5.75
CA HIS A 78 33.46 14.70 -4.67
C HIS A 78 32.08 14.43 -4.05
N ILE A 79 32.06 14.19 -2.74
CA ILE A 79 30.85 14.01 -1.94
C ILE A 79 30.74 15.19 -0.98
N GLU A 80 29.59 15.87 -1.06
CA GLU A 80 29.17 16.85 -0.06
C GLU A 80 28.23 16.16 0.92
N GLU A 81 28.49 16.31 2.21
CA GLU A 81 27.55 15.86 3.25
C GLU A 81 26.27 16.70 3.17
N ARG A 82 25.20 16.11 2.61
CA ARG A 82 23.91 16.81 2.40
C ARG A 82 23.01 16.85 3.64
N LYS A 83 23.36 16.11 4.70
CA LYS A 83 22.51 15.96 5.88
C LYS A 83 23.35 16.02 7.13
N GLU A 84 23.03 16.98 7.99
CA GLU A 84 23.45 16.96 9.38
C GLU A 84 22.86 15.72 10.05
N ALA A 85 23.69 14.98 10.78
CA ALA A 85 23.20 13.88 11.60
C ALA A 85 22.29 14.46 12.69
N MET A 86 21.06 13.94 12.79
CA MET A 86 20.13 14.37 13.83
C MET A 86 20.69 14.03 15.20
N THR A 87 20.51 14.92 16.18
CA THR A 87 20.89 14.62 17.55
C THR A 87 20.08 13.43 18.08
N VAL A 88 20.68 12.62 18.95
CA VAL A 88 20.02 11.44 19.55
C VAL A 88 18.72 11.83 20.27
N GLU A 89 18.65 13.03 20.84
CA GLU A 89 17.44 13.55 21.50
C GLU A 89 16.33 13.83 20.50
N MET A 90 16.65 14.46 19.37
CA MET A 90 15.68 14.73 18.31
C MET A 90 15.17 13.42 17.71
N GLU A 91 16.02 12.42 17.48
CA GLU A 91 15.58 11.09 17.03
C GLU A 91 14.59 10.44 18.02
N ARG A 92 14.87 10.50 19.33
CA ARG A 92 13.97 9.95 20.36
C ARG A 92 12.63 10.67 20.39
N LEU A 93 12.62 11.99 20.17
CA LEU A 93 11.41 12.78 20.09
C LEU A 93 10.56 12.36 18.88
N MET A 94 11.18 12.28 17.69
CA MET A 94 10.52 11.86 16.45
C MET A 94 9.94 10.45 16.58
N GLU A 95 10.71 9.49 17.09
CA GLU A 95 10.22 8.11 17.31
C GLU A 95 9.04 8.07 18.28
N THR A 96 9.05 8.91 19.32
CA THR A 96 7.95 8.98 20.27
C THR A 96 6.68 9.56 19.63
N GLN A 97 6.83 10.56 18.73
CA GLN A 97 5.71 11.10 17.95
C GLN A 97 5.15 10.05 16.99
N ASP A 98 6.02 9.33 16.28
CA ASP A 98 5.64 8.28 15.34
C ASP A 98 4.88 7.14 16.03
N ILE A 99 5.37 6.66 17.18
CA ILE A 99 4.68 5.62 17.97
C ILE A 99 3.28 6.09 18.38
N LYS A 100 3.14 7.34 18.83
CA LYS A 100 1.84 7.91 19.22
C LYS A 100 0.91 8.03 18.01
N TYR A 101 1.42 8.45 16.86
CA TYR A 101 0.64 8.54 15.64
C TYR A 101 0.13 7.17 15.18
N ILE A 102 0.99 6.15 15.15
CA ILE A 102 0.60 4.78 14.78
C ILE A 102 -0.45 4.23 15.76
N ARG A 103 -0.26 4.44 17.07
CA ARG A 103 -1.26 4.03 18.07
C ARG A 103 -2.61 4.71 17.84
N MET A 104 -2.62 6.03 17.61
CA MET A 104 -3.83 6.76 17.29
C MET A 104 -4.52 6.22 16.03
N GLN A 105 -3.77 5.96 14.94
CA GLN A 105 -4.33 5.37 13.72
C GLN A 105 -4.91 3.97 13.96
N ARG A 106 -4.24 3.18 14.80
CA ARG A 106 -4.72 1.85 15.20
C ARG A 106 -6.02 1.94 16.01
N ASP A 107 -6.12 2.85 16.97
CA ASP A 107 -7.34 3.05 17.76
C ASP A 107 -8.52 3.53 16.89
N ILE A 108 -8.26 4.45 15.94
CA ILE A 108 -9.26 4.87 14.95
C ILE A 108 -9.71 3.68 14.09
N ASN A 109 -8.78 2.84 13.65
CA ASN A 109 -9.11 1.66 12.85
C ASN A 109 -9.93 0.65 13.64
N ARG A 110 -9.56 0.38 14.90
CA ARG A 110 -10.29 -0.53 15.80
C ARG A 110 -11.73 -0.09 16.02
N ARG A 111 -11.96 1.20 16.32
CA ARG A 111 -13.32 1.74 16.47
C ARG A 111 -14.15 1.59 15.20
N LYS A 112 -13.53 1.72 14.02
CA LYS A 112 -14.21 1.50 12.74
C LYS A 112 -14.52 0.03 12.48
N ILE A 113 -13.62 -0.88 12.88
CA ILE A 113 -13.88 -2.32 12.85
C ILE A 113 -15.08 -2.65 13.74
N GLU A 114 -15.05 -2.23 15.01
CA GLU A 114 -16.15 -2.45 15.96
C GLU A 114 -17.49 -1.90 15.42
N LYS A 115 -17.47 -0.70 14.83
CA LYS A 115 -18.67 -0.13 14.21
C LYS A 115 -19.18 -0.97 13.04
N LEU A 116 -18.30 -1.42 12.15
CA LEU A 116 -18.66 -2.26 11.01
C LEU A 116 -19.13 -3.64 11.44
N GLU A 117 -18.51 -4.25 12.46
CA GLU A 117 -18.93 -5.53 13.04
C GLU A 117 -20.32 -5.42 13.67
N ASN A 118 -20.61 -4.31 14.38
CA ASN A 118 -21.93 -4.08 14.96
C ASN A 118 -23.01 -3.81 13.90
N GLU A 119 -22.68 -3.08 12.82
CA GLU A 119 -23.60 -2.83 11.70
C GLU A 119 -23.84 -4.09 10.86
N LEU A 120 -22.80 -4.89 10.67
CA LEU A 120 -22.84 -6.11 9.92
C LEU A 120 -23.24 -7.24 10.86
N HIS A 121 -24.54 -7.38 11.13
CA HIS A 121 -25.08 -8.52 11.86
C HIS A 121 -24.68 -9.82 11.15
N LEU A 122 -23.54 -10.39 11.55
CA LEU A 122 -22.85 -11.54 10.95
C LEU A 122 -23.58 -12.83 11.33
N ALA A 123 -24.84 -12.93 10.97
CA ALA A 123 -25.63 -14.13 11.22
C ALA A 123 -25.17 -15.34 10.36
N ASP A 124 -24.37 -15.09 9.30
CA ASP A 124 -23.78 -16.11 8.42
C ASP A 124 -22.31 -16.42 8.67
N ALA A 125 -21.58 -15.61 9.46
CA ALA A 125 -20.15 -15.86 9.72
C ALA A 125 -19.98 -16.62 11.03
N SER A 126 -20.55 -17.82 11.12
CA SER A 126 -19.98 -18.80 12.05
C SER A 126 -18.57 -19.11 11.57
N SER A 127 -17.57 -18.79 12.40
CA SER A 127 -16.19 -19.25 12.27
C SER A 127 -16.16 -20.71 11.85
N GLN A 128 -15.34 -21.04 10.85
CA GLN A 128 -15.23 -22.39 10.29
C GLN A 128 -14.82 -23.45 11.33
N ASP A 129 -14.30 -23.02 12.48
CA ASP A 129 -13.72 -23.91 13.48
C ASP A 129 -14.77 -24.59 14.37
N GLU A 130 -15.97 -24.01 14.54
CA GLU A 130 -17.08 -24.64 15.27
C GLU A 130 -18.43 -24.26 14.65
N VAL A 131 -19.04 -25.18 13.91
CA VAL A 131 -20.43 -25.03 13.47
C VAL A 131 -21.32 -25.30 14.68
N PRO A 132 -22.07 -24.31 15.21
CA PRO A 132 -22.96 -24.55 16.33
C PRO A 132 -23.97 -25.64 15.96
N GLN A 133 -23.98 -26.73 16.73
CA GLN A 133 -24.86 -27.87 16.52
C GLN A 133 -26.20 -27.62 17.21
N HIS A 134 -27.30 -27.96 16.52
CA HIS A 134 -28.65 -27.93 17.09
C HIS A 134 -29.16 -29.36 17.21
N THR A 135 -29.16 -29.88 18.45
CA THR A 135 -29.68 -31.21 18.78
C THR A 135 -31.16 -31.15 19.11
N VAL A 136 -31.95 -31.95 18.40
CA VAL A 136 -33.39 -32.14 18.65
C VAL A 136 -33.58 -33.45 19.40
N PHE A 137 -34.35 -33.40 20.50
CA PHE A 137 -34.68 -34.58 21.30
C PHE A 137 -36.03 -35.15 20.87
N VAL A 138 -36.12 -36.48 20.81
CA VAL A 138 -37.31 -37.22 20.37
C VAL A 138 -37.55 -38.38 21.33
N ASP A 139 -38.83 -38.72 21.57
CA ASP A 139 -39.23 -39.63 22.66
C ASP A 139 -39.02 -41.12 22.36
N SER A 140 -38.93 -41.53 21.08
CA SER A 140 -38.83 -42.93 20.67
C SER A 140 -37.80 -43.13 19.56
N GLU A 141 -37.09 -44.26 19.58
CA GLU A 141 -36.12 -44.63 18.54
C GLU A 141 -36.76 -44.72 17.15
N LYS A 142 -38.04 -45.12 17.06
CA LYS A 142 -38.78 -45.16 15.78
C LYS A 142 -39.02 -43.77 15.20
N ASP A 143 -39.10 -42.76 16.05
CA ASP A 143 -39.31 -41.38 15.63
C ASP A 143 -37.99 -40.72 15.20
N VAL A 144 -36.84 -41.23 15.66
CA VAL A 144 -35.52 -40.84 15.15
C VAL A 144 -35.35 -41.24 13.68
N GLU A 145 -35.73 -42.47 13.31
CA GLU A 145 -35.64 -42.96 11.92
C GLU A 145 -36.58 -42.21 10.95
N ARG A 146 -37.71 -41.71 11.46
CA ARG A 146 -38.74 -41.01 10.67
C ARG A 146 -38.64 -39.49 10.76
N PHE A 147 -37.61 -38.97 11.43
CA PHE A 147 -37.49 -37.55 11.72
C PHE A 147 -37.31 -36.73 10.43
N ASP A 148 -38.21 -35.77 10.22
CA ASP A 148 -38.16 -34.80 9.13
C ASP A 148 -38.10 -33.39 9.72
N ALA A 149 -36.97 -32.71 9.52
CA ALA A 149 -36.73 -31.38 10.06
C ALA A 149 -37.73 -30.34 9.52
N ALA A 150 -38.19 -30.48 8.27
CA ALA A 150 -39.15 -29.53 7.70
C ALA A 150 -40.51 -29.60 8.41
N LYS A 151 -40.98 -30.83 8.67
CA LYS A 151 -42.23 -31.08 9.41
C LYS A 151 -42.10 -30.71 10.88
N HIS A 152 -40.99 -31.08 11.53
CA HIS A 152 -40.75 -30.76 12.94
C HIS A 152 -40.79 -29.25 13.21
N PHE A 153 -40.16 -28.45 12.35
CA PHE A 153 -40.17 -26.99 12.49
C PHE A 153 -41.37 -26.30 11.83
N GLY A 154 -42.26 -27.04 11.16
CA GLY A 154 -43.39 -26.45 10.43
C GLY A 154 -42.97 -25.43 9.37
N THR A 155 -41.84 -25.67 8.70
CA THR A 155 -41.21 -24.75 7.74
C THR A 155 -41.08 -25.39 6.36
N LEU A 156 -40.88 -24.57 5.32
CA LEU A 156 -40.53 -25.10 4.00
C LEU A 156 -39.11 -25.69 4.00
N PRO A 157 -38.84 -26.73 3.18
CA PRO A 157 -37.51 -27.36 3.10
C PRO A 157 -36.36 -26.37 2.85
N GLU A 158 -36.61 -25.27 2.11
CA GLU A 158 -35.62 -24.23 1.82
C GLU A 158 -35.18 -23.43 3.06
N PHE A 159 -36.01 -23.35 4.10
CA PHE A 159 -35.69 -22.61 5.33
C PHE A 159 -34.97 -23.46 6.38
N VAL A 160 -35.00 -24.79 6.25
CA VAL A 160 -34.36 -25.72 7.20
C VAL A 160 -32.85 -25.46 7.33
N GLY A 161 -32.20 -25.06 6.23
CA GLY A 161 -30.78 -24.72 6.21
C GLY A 161 -30.40 -23.35 6.79
N ARG A 162 -31.35 -22.41 6.94
CA ARG A 162 -31.04 -21.04 7.42
C ARG A 162 -30.94 -21.03 8.94
N LYS A 163 -29.89 -20.50 9.57
CA LYS A 163 -29.78 -20.57 11.05
C LYS A 163 -30.72 -19.61 11.79
N TYR A 164 -31.02 -18.47 11.18
CA TYR A 164 -31.83 -17.40 11.76
C TYR A 164 -33.04 -17.12 10.88
N ASN A 165 -34.08 -16.53 11.47
CA ASN A 165 -35.31 -16.13 10.79
C ASN A 165 -35.92 -17.26 9.93
N ARG A 166 -36.34 -18.35 10.59
CA ARG A 166 -37.06 -19.49 10.00
C ARG A 166 -38.58 -19.32 10.24
N PRO A 167 -39.33 -18.70 9.33
CA PRO A 167 -40.77 -18.52 9.52
C PRO A 167 -41.51 -19.85 9.31
N THR A 168 -42.54 -20.10 10.13
CA THR A 168 -43.44 -21.24 9.96
C THR A 168 -44.39 -21.00 8.78
N ILE A 169 -44.98 -22.06 8.24
CA ILE A 169 -45.93 -21.99 7.11
C ILE A 169 -47.14 -21.13 7.49
N GLU A 170 -47.64 -21.25 8.72
CA GLU A 170 -48.74 -20.43 9.24
C GLU A 170 -48.35 -18.95 9.35
N ALA A 171 -47.13 -18.66 9.83
CA ALA A 171 -46.63 -17.28 9.91
C ALA A 171 -46.50 -16.65 8.52
N LEU A 172 -46.03 -17.40 7.52
CA LEU A 172 -45.96 -16.95 6.13
C LEU A 172 -47.35 -16.68 5.54
N GLY A 173 -48.36 -17.48 5.92
CA GLY A 173 -49.74 -17.30 5.47
C GLY A 173 -50.43 -16.06 6.07
N ASN A 174 -50.10 -15.73 7.32
CA ASN A 174 -50.72 -14.61 8.04
C ASN A 174 -49.96 -13.27 7.89
N SER A 175 -48.68 -13.29 7.50
CA SER A 175 -47.84 -12.09 7.43
C SER A 175 -47.89 -11.41 6.05
N GLU A 176 -48.06 -10.10 6.03
CA GLU A 176 -47.79 -9.29 4.83
C GLU A 176 -46.27 -9.12 4.66
N ILE A 177 -45.68 -9.93 3.78
CA ILE A 177 -44.25 -9.87 3.48
C ILE A 177 -44.01 -8.77 2.44
N ALA A 178 -43.20 -7.77 2.81
CA ALA A 178 -42.71 -6.79 1.85
C ALA A 178 -41.89 -7.51 0.76
N ARG A 179 -42.31 -7.39 -0.50
CA ARG A 179 -41.60 -7.93 -1.67
C ARG A 179 -40.79 -6.82 -2.34
N PRO A 180 -39.54 -6.57 -1.92
CA PRO A 180 -38.70 -5.58 -2.60
C PRO A 180 -38.46 -6.02 -4.05
N SER A 181 -38.33 -5.05 -4.95
CA SER A 181 -38.01 -5.33 -6.35
C SER A 181 -36.61 -5.95 -6.48
N GLY A 182 -36.39 -6.72 -7.55
CA GLY A 182 -35.10 -7.38 -7.78
C GLY A 182 -33.91 -6.42 -7.85
N SER A 183 -34.12 -5.17 -8.28
CA SER A 183 -33.07 -4.14 -8.29
C SER A 183 -32.68 -3.68 -6.88
N VAL A 184 -33.65 -3.58 -5.96
CA VAL A 184 -33.39 -3.24 -4.55
C VAL A 184 -32.63 -4.37 -3.86
N LEU A 185 -33.01 -5.63 -4.12
CA LEU A 185 -32.29 -6.79 -3.59
C LEU A 185 -30.83 -6.85 -4.08
N LYS A 186 -30.58 -6.62 -5.37
CA LYS A 186 -29.21 -6.57 -5.91
C LYS A 186 -28.37 -5.49 -5.24
N LYS A 187 -28.92 -4.28 -5.07
CA LYS A 187 -28.23 -3.19 -4.36
C LYS A 187 -27.95 -3.53 -2.89
N ALA A 188 -28.87 -4.23 -2.21
CA ALA A 188 -28.67 -4.66 -0.83
C ALA A 188 -27.53 -5.69 -0.71
N VAL A 189 -27.43 -6.63 -1.66
CA VAL A 189 -26.34 -7.60 -1.72
C VAL A 189 -25.00 -6.91 -2.01
N GLU A 190 -24.94 -6.05 -3.03
CA GLU A 190 -23.74 -5.30 -3.40
C GLU A 190 -23.20 -4.44 -2.24
N THR A 191 -24.10 -3.77 -1.51
CA THR A 191 -23.73 -2.95 -0.35
C THR A 191 -23.23 -3.81 0.82
N ARG A 192 -23.85 -4.99 1.06
CA ARG A 192 -23.35 -5.96 2.07
C ARG A 192 -21.96 -6.49 1.71
N GLU A 193 -21.73 -6.87 0.45
CA GLU A 193 -20.43 -7.32 -0.03
C GLU A 193 -19.35 -6.23 0.03
N ALA A 194 -19.70 -4.97 -0.26
CA ALA A 194 -18.79 -3.85 -0.12
C ALA A 194 -18.36 -3.65 1.34
N ARG A 195 -19.30 -3.74 2.30
CA ARG A 195 -18.98 -3.65 3.74
C ARG A 195 -18.14 -4.81 4.24
N LEU A 196 -18.41 -6.03 3.80
CA LEU A 196 -17.59 -7.21 4.10
C LEU A 196 -16.16 -7.06 3.59
N ARG A 197 -15.99 -6.56 2.36
CA ARG A 197 -14.67 -6.23 1.81
C ARG A 197 -13.96 -5.17 2.64
N GLU A 198 -14.65 -4.09 3.01
CA GLU A 198 -14.08 -3.05 3.88
C GLU A 198 -13.65 -3.62 5.23
N LEU A 199 -14.48 -4.45 5.87
CA LEU A 199 -14.16 -5.08 7.15
C LEU A 199 -12.89 -5.93 7.04
N LYS A 200 -12.79 -6.76 5.99
CA LYS A 200 -11.59 -7.57 5.72
C LYS A 200 -10.34 -6.70 5.58
N ASP A 201 -10.40 -5.66 4.75
CA ASP A 201 -9.27 -4.75 4.53
C ASP A 201 -8.84 -4.04 5.83
N ARG A 202 -9.80 -3.71 6.70
CA ARG A 202 -9.52 -3.10 8.01
C ARG A 202 -8.90 -4.07 8.99
N LEU A 203 -9.34 -5.33 9.01
CA LEU A 203 -8.73 -6.38 9.83
C LEU A 203 -7.27 -6.63 9.41
N GLU A 204 -7.01 -6.70 8.11
CA GLU A 204 -5.63 -6.80 7.59
C GLU A 204 -4.79 -5.57 7.96
N ARG A 205 -5.37 -4.37 7.86
CA ARG A 205 -4.72 -3.13 8.29
C ARG A 205 -4.41 -3.15 9.79
N GLU A 206 -5.31 -3.63 10.64
CA GLU A 206 -5.09 -3.73 12.09
C GLU A 206 -3.91 -4.63 12.41
N GLN A 207 -3.79 -5.78 11.75
CA GLN A 207 -2.64 -6.67 11.91
C GLN A 207 -1.33 -5.99 11.52
N LYS A 208 -1.31 -5.27 10.39
CA LYS A 208 -0.14 -4.49 9.94
C LYS A 208 0.24 -3.40 10.94
N LEU A 209 -0.73 -2.60 11.39
CA LEU A 209 -0.50 -1.54 12.38
C LEU A 209 -0.03 -2.11 13.73
N LYS A 210 -0.60 -3.22 14.19
CA LYS A 210 -0.17 -3.93 15.40
C LYS A 210 1.30 -4.37 15.30
N ARG A 211 1.71 -4.92 14.15
CA ARG A 211 3.11 -5.31 13.91
C ARG A 211 4.05 -4.11 13.93
N VAL A 212 3.71 -3.03 13.23
CA VAL A 212 4.53 -1.81 13.18
C VAL A 212 4.64 -1.18 14.56
N GLU A 213 3.53 -1.09 15.31
CA GLU A 213 3.53 -0.57 16.68
C GLU A 213 4.46 -1.39 17.58
N ALA A 214 4.35 -2.73 17.55
CA ALA A 214 5.21 -3.62 18.32
C ALA A 214 6.70 -3.47 17.94
N GLU A 215 7.00 -3.34 16.65
CA GLU A 215 8.37 -3.12 16.17
C GLU A 215 8.94 -1.77 16.67
N MET A 216 8.17 -0.68 16.56
CA MET A 216 8.61 0.63 17.04
C MET A 216 8.78 0.66 18.55
N GLN A 217 7.88 0.04 19.31
CA GLN A 217 8.01 -0.11 20.76
C GLN A 217 9.27 -0.91 21.13
N LEU A 218 9.55 -1.99 20.40
CA LEU A 218 10.77 -2.77 20.59
C LEU A 218 12.01 -1.91 20.30
N ARG A 219 12.06 -1.20 19.17
CA ARG A 219 13.19 -0.30 18.83
C ARG A 219 13.42 0.73 19.92
N LYS A 220 12.36 1.35 20.44
CA LYS A 220 12.44 2.28 21.57
C LYS A 220 13.03 1.62 22.81
N ALA A 221 12.56 0.42 23.19
CA ALA A 221 13.10 -0.32 24.33
C ALA A 221 14.57 -0.75 24.13
N LEU A 222 14.98 -1.05 22.90
CA LEU A 222 16.38 -1.37 22.57
C LEU A 222 17.31 -0.17 22.73
N LYS A 223 16.81 1.07 22.58
CA LYS A 223 17.60 2.28 22.84
C LYS A 223 17.75 2.59 24.33
N GLU A 224 16.96 1.96 25.20
CA GLU A 224 17.12 2.11 26.64
C GLU A 224 18.39 1.41 27.17
N LYS A 225 18.91 1.93 28.29
CA LYS A 225 20.07 1.37 28.99
C LYS A 225 19.72 0.03 29.61
N GLY A 226 20.69 -0.89 29.64
CA GLY A 226 20.57 -2.22 30.24
C GLY A 226 21.15 -3.30 29.35
N LYS A 227 21.75 -4.33 29.98
CA LYS A 227 22.25 -5.51 29.26
C LYS A 227 21.07 -6.33 28.74
N LYS A 228 21.12 -6.69 27.45
CA LYS A 228 20.05 -7.40 26.74
C LYS A 228 20.64 -8.42 25.77
N VAL A 229 19.95 -9.55 25.63
CA VAL A 229 20.32 -10.64 24.71
C VAL A 229 19.10 -11.00 23.87
N LYS A 230 19.30 -11.24 22.57
CA LYS A 230 18.26 -11.74 21.67
C LYS A 230 18.04 -13.23 21.94
N VAL A 231 16.82 -13.63 22.23
CA VAL A 231 16.47 -15.02 22.63
C VAL A 231 15.71 -15.75 21.53
N GLY A 232 15.00 -15.04 20.65
CA GLY A 232 14.24 -15.68 19.57
C GLY A 232 13.44 -14.70 18.72
N THR A 233 12.35 -15.19 18.15
CA THR A 233 11.38 -14.45 17.35
C THR A 233 9.97 -14.71 17.84
N ASP A 234 9.15 -13.66 17.85
CA ASP A 234 7.73 -13.69 18.23
C ASP A 234 6.85 -14.22 17.08
N GLN A 235 5.57 -14.48 17.36
CA GLN A 235 4.55 -14.89 16.37
C GLN A 235 4.43 -13.90 15.20
N LEU A 236 4.73 -12.61 15.45
CA LEU A 236 4.74 -11.55 14.44
C LEU A 236 6.04 -11.51 13.61
N GLY A 237 6.99 -12.42 13.85
CA GLY A 237 8.31 -12.46 13.23
C GLY A 237 9.29 -11.40 13.75
N LEU A 238 8.95 -10.72 14.86
CA LEU A 238 9.80 -9.71 15.49
C LEU A 238 10.78 -10.36 16.47
N ALA A 239 12.01 -9.83 16.59
CA ALA A 239 13.00 -10.38 17.51
C ALA A 239 12.60 -10.17 18.99
N VAL A 240 12.68 -11.22 19.79
CA VAL A 240 12.43 -11.18 21.23
C VAL A 240 13.75 -11.02 21.97
N TYR A 241 13.79 -10.07 22.90
CA TYR A 241 14.95 -9.79 23.73
C TYR A 241 14.64 -10.06 25.20
N LYS A 242 15.64 -10.59 25.92
CA LYS A 242 15.62 -10.75 27.37
C LYS A 242 16.61 -9.76 27.97
N TRP A 243 16.12 -8.88 28.84
CA TRP A 243 16.95 -7.99 29.63
C TRP A 243 17.50 -8.73 30.85
N LYS A 244 18.71 -8.37 31.28
CA LYS A 244 19.26 -8.86 32.55
C LYS A 244 18.36 -8.39 33.69
N ALA A 245 18.08 -9.27 34.64
CA ALA A 245 17.29 -8.96 35.82
C ALA A 245 18.09 -8.02 36.75
N GLU A 246 18.00 -6.72 36.49
CA GLU A 246 18.60 -5.66 37.30
C GLU A 246 17.53 -4.61 37.60
N ARG A 247 17.36 -4.24 38.87
CA ARG A 247 16.46 -3.15 39.26
C ARG A 247 17.04 -1.83 38.77
N LYS A 248 16.28 -1.08 37.98
CA LYS A 248 16.64 0.30 37.62
C LYS A 248 16.68 1.13 38.91
N ARG A 249 17.82 1.77 39.18
CA ARG A 249 17.99 2.73 40.28
C ARG A 249 17.34 4.05 39.92
#